data_AF-A0A8J6LMW8-F1
#
_entry.id   AF-A0A8J6LMW8-F1
#
_cell.length_a   1.000
_cell.length_b   1.000
_cell.length_c   1.000
_cell.angle_alpha   90.00
_cell.angle_beta   90.00
_cell.angle_gamma   90.00
#
_symmetry.space_group_name_H-M   'P 1'
#
loop_
_entity.id
_entity.type
_entity.pdbx_description
1 polymer ?
#
loop_
_entity_poly.entity_id
_entity_poly.type
_entity_poly.pdbx_seq_one_letter_code
_entity_poly.pdbx_strand_id
1 'polypeptide(L)'
;MSELRQRLSATVEADLLAAGRDAVAAGEAESLSAWVNAALRRQADHDRRMRALDAFLAEYEAEQGEITEEEMAAAARAMRARAVVVRGKRGRGVA
;
A
#
# COMPACT_ATOMS: atom_id res chain seq x y z
N MET A 1 6.23 26.98 -18.86
CA MET A 1 5.02 26.19 -19.17
C MET A 1 4.28 26.00 -17.85
N SER A 2 3.16 26.72 -17.65
CA SER A 2 2.39 26.70 -16.40
C SER A 2 1.75 25.33 -16.23
N GLU A 3 2.18 24.54 -15.24
CA GLU A 3 1.42 23.38 -14.77
C GLU A 3 0.06 23.90 -14.25
N LEU A 4 -1.03 23.53 -14.92
CA LEU A 4 -2.39 23.91 -14.56
C LEU A 4 -2.77 23.33 -13.20
N ARG A 5 -2.39 23.99 -12.09
CA ARG A 5 -2.94 23.71 -10.77
C ARG A 5 -4.31 24.38 -10.64
N GLN A 6 -5.31 23.60 -10.25
CA GLN A 6 -6.63 24.11 -9.92
C GLN A 6 -6.76 24.30 -8.41
N ARG A 7 -7.55 25.29 -7.99
CA ARG A 7 -7.78 25.56 -6.56
C ARG A 7 -8.89 24.64 -6.05
N LEU A 8 -8.56 23.84 -5.04
CA LEU A 8 -9.50 22.98 -4.32
C LEU A 8 -9.81 23.63 -2.96
N SER A 9 -11.09 23.73 -2.61
CA SER A 9 -11.54 24.08 -1.25
C SER A 9 -12.16 22.84 -0.61
N ALA A 10 -11.62 22.41 0.52
CA ALA A 10 -12.09 21.25 1.25
C ALA A 10 -12.02 21.53 2.75
N THR A 11 -12.98 20.97 3.50
CA THR A 11 -12.90 20.91 4.96
C THR A 11 -11.99 19.75 5.32
N VAL A 12 -11.04 20.00 6.22
CA VAL A 12 -10.11 18.98 6.73
C VAL A 12 -10.19 18.96 8.25
N GLU A 13 -9.95 17.79 8.82
CA GLU A 13 -9.87 17.63 10.26
C GLU A 13 -8.69 18.43 10.83
N ALA A 14 -8.83 18.90 12.07
CA ALA A 14 -7.86 19.81 12.69
C ALA A 14 -6.49 19.15 12.92
N ASP A 15 -6.48 17.85 13.21
CA ASP A 15 -5.29 17.03 13.38
C ASP A 15 -4.50 16.87 12.06
N LEU A 16 -5.19 16.66 10.95
CA LEU A 16 -4.57 16.60 9.62
C LEU A 16 -3.95 17.93 9.23
N LEU A 17 -4.62 19.04 9.55
CA LEU A 17 -4.06 20.38 9.33
C LEU A 17 -2.81 20.62 10.18
N ALA A 18 -2.80 20.15 11.43
CA ALA A 18 -1.63 20.22 12.30
C ALA A 18 -0.46 19.40 11.75
N ALA A 19 -0.70 18.13 11.38
CA ALA A 19 0.32 17.25 10.79
C ALA A 19 0.94 17.85 9.51
N GLY A 20 0.12 18.47 8.66
CA GLY A 20 0.61 19.14 7.45
C GLY A 20 1.47 20.36 7.77
N ARG A 21 1.16 21.12 8.83
CA ARG A 21 1.99 22.25 9.28
C ARG A 21 3.30 21.78 9.87
N ASP A 22 3.28 20.71 10.66
CA ASP A 22 4.48 20.11 11.26
C ASP A 22 5.43 19.61 10.18
N ALA A 23 4.92 18.94 9.13
CA ALA A 23 5.73 18.50 7.99
C ALA A 23 6.40 19.67 7.24
N VAL A 24 5.70 20.80 7.11
CA VAL A 24 6.27 22.01 6.51
C VAL A 24 7.33 22.63 7.44
N ALA A 25 7.06 22.70 8.74
CA ALA A 25 8.00 23.23 9.73
C ALA A 25 9.28 22.38 9.82
N ALA A 26 9.15 21.06 9.66
CA ALA A 26 10.26 20.12 9.59
C ALA A 26 11.03 20.17 8.25
N GLY A 27 10.54 20.92 7.26
CA GLY A 27 11.16 21.03 5.93
C GLY A 27 10.93 19.80 5.03
N GLU A 28 10.05 18.89 5.42
CA GLU A 28 9.68 17.71 4.62
C GLU A 28 8.80 18.07 3.42
N ALA A 29 8.12 19.21 3.48
CA ALA A 29 7.36 19.78 2.39
C ALA A 29 7.55 21.30 2.31
N GLU A 30 7.67 21.82 1.08
CA GLU A 30 7.86 23.26 0.83
C GLU A 30 6.62 24.11 1.18
N SER A 31 5.44 23.49 1.18
CA SER A 31 4.19 24.15 1.55
C SER A 31 3.11 23.11 1.88
N LEU A 32 2.04 23.55 2.54
CA LEU A 32 0.88 22.70 2.79
C LEU A 32 0.27 22.16 1.48
N SER A 33 0.28 22.96 0.41
CA SER A 33 -0.21 22.51 -0.90
C SER A 33 0.67 21.43 -1.52
N ALA A 34 2.00 21.51 -1.34
CA ALA A 34 2.92 20.47 -1.78
C ALA A 34 2.72 19.18 -0.98
N TRP A 35 2.54 19.30 0.33
CA TRP A 35 2.24 18.17 1.22
C TRP A 35 0.92 17.47 0.85
N VAL A 36 -0.17 18.22 0.66
CA VAL A 36 -1.47 17.70 0.23
C VAL A 36 -1.38 17.03 -1.14
N ASN A 37 -0.72 17.67 -2.12
CA ASN A 37 -0.56 17.09 -3.45
C ASN A 37 0.25 15.78 -3.41
N ALA A 38 1.28 15.70 -2.58
CA ALA A 38 2.06 14.48 -2.42
C ALA A 38 1.21 13.34 -1.81
N ALA A 39 0.40 13.64 -0.79
CA ALA A 39 -0.51 12.68 -0.19
C ALA A 39 -1.57 12.19 -1.20
N LEU A 40 -2.22 13.11 -1.92
CA LEU A 40 -3.21 12.78 -2.95
C LEU A 40 -2.63 11.94 -4.08
N ARG A 41 -1.39 12.23 -4.51
CA ARG A 41 -0.71 11.43 -5.53
C ARG A 41 -0.44 10.01 -5.05
N ARG A 42 0.06 9.85 -3.82
CA ARG A 42 0.27 8.52 -3.22
C ARG A 42 -1.02 7.71 -3.17
N GLN A 43 -2.13 8.33 -2.76
CA GLN A 43 -3.43 7.67 -2.72
C GLN A 43 -3.91 7.27 -4.13
N ALA A 44 -3.83 8.18 -5.10
CA ALA A 44 -4.25 7.89 -6.47
C ALA A 44 -3.43 6.76 -7.12
N ASP A 45 -2.13 6.70 -6.85
CA ASP A 45 -1.26 5.63 -7.34
C ASP A 45 -1.59 4.29 -6.65
N HIS A 46 -1.86 4.30 -5.35
CA HIS A 46 -2.30 3.12 -4.61
C HIS A 46 -3.63 2.59 -5.17
N ASP A 47 -4.64 3.45 -5.30
CA ASP A 47 -5.96 3.08 -5.82
C ASP A 47 -5.87 2.51 -7.24
N ARG A 48 -5.02 3.09 -8.09
CA ARG A 48 -4.81 2.59 -9.45
C ARG A 48 -4.22 1.18 -9.45
N ARG A 49 -3.26 0.92 -8.58
CA ARG A 49 -2.64 -0.42 -8.46
C ARG A 49 -3.63 -1.45 -7.93
N MET A 50 -4.45 -1.09 -6.94
CA MET A 50 -5.47 -1.99 -6.40
C MET A 50 -6.53 -2.32 -7.45
N ARG A 51 -7.05 -1.33 -8.17
CA ARG A 51 -8.00 -1.60 -9.28
C ARG A 51 -7.40 -2.46 -10.39
N ALA A 52 -6.12 -2.29 -10.70
CA ALA A 52 -5.44 -3.13 -11.69
C ALA A 52 -5.30 -4.58 -11.20
N LEU A 53 -5.05 -4.77 -9.89
CA LEU A 53 -5.01 -6.09 -9.27
C LEU A 53 -6.40 -6.74 -9.28
N ASP A 54 -7.44 -6.01 -8.91
CA ASP A 54 -8.82 -6.50 -8.93
C ASP A 54 -9.24 -6.92 -10.35
N ALA A 55 -8.91 -6.11 -11.36
CA ALA A 55 -9.20 -6.44 -12.75
C ALA A 55 -8.46 -7.70 -13.21
N PHE A 56 -7.18 -7.84 -12.84
CA PHE A 56 -6.39 -9.04 -13.15
C PHE A 56 -6.95 -10.29 -12.47
N LEU A 57 -7.34 -10.19 -11.19
CA LEU A 57 -7.95 -11.31 -10.48
C LEU A 57 -9.28 -11.72 -11.11
N ALA A 58 -10.13 -10.76 -11.47
CA ALA A 58 -11.40 -11.04 -12.13
C ALA A 58 -11.21 -11.72 -13.50
N GLU A 59 -10.21 -11.30 -14.29
CA GLU A 59 -9.87 -11.95 -15.56
C GLU A 59 -9.37 -13.39 -15.33
N TYR A 60 -8.49 -13.59 -14.34
CA TYR A 60 -7.96 -14.90 -13.99
C TYR A 60 -9.07 -15.86 -13.50
N GLU A 61 -9.97 -15.39 -12.63
CA GLU A 61 -11.11 -16.17 -12.13
C GLU A 61 -12.11 -16.50 -13.25
N ALA A 62 -12.31 -15.60 -14.22
CA ALA A 62 -13.16 -15.87 -15.38
C ALA A 62 -12.59 -16.97 -16.29
N GLU A 63 -11.26 -17.04 -16.42
CA GLU A 63 -10.58 -18.05 -17.24
C GLU A 63 -10.42 -19.40 -16.53
N GLN A 64 -10.15 -19.40 -15.22
CA GLN A 64 -9.75 -20.59 -14.46
C GLN A 64 -10.82 -21.10 -13.48
N GLY A 65 -11.86 -20.32 -13.22
CA GLY A 65 -12.81 -20.55 -12.12
C GLY A 65 -12.36 -19.86 -10.82
N GLU A 66 -13.31 -19.67 -9.89
CA GLU A 66 -13.05 -19.07 -8.58
C GLU A 66 -12.11 -19.97 -7.75
N ILE A 67 -11.07 -19.38 -7.15
CA ILE A 67 -10.23 -20.11 -6.19
C ILE A 67 -10.99 -20.18 -4.87
N THR A 68 -11.50 -21.36 -4.54
CA THR A 68 -12.24 -21.57 -3.30
C THR A 68 -11.32 -21.58 -2.08
N GLU A 69 -11.87 -21.27 -0.88
CA GLU A 69 -11.12 -21.36 0.38
C GLU A 69 -10.56 -22.78 0.61
N GLU A 70 -11.28 -23.81 0.17
CA GLU A 70 -10.89 -25.21 0.29
C GLU A 70 -9.66 -25.53 -0.57
N GLU A 71 -9.62 -25.01 -1.81
CA GLU A 71 -8.46 -25.12 -2.71
C GLU A 71 -7.26 -24.38 -2.17
N MET A 72 -7.46 -23.17 -1.64
CA MET A 72 -6.39 -22.40 -1.02
C MET A 72 -5.81 -23.12 0.22
N ALA A 73 -6.67 -23.73 1.05
CA ALA A 73 -6.25 -24.54 2.18
C ALA A 73 -5.52 -25.83 1.75
N ALA A 74 -5.95 -26.47 0.66
CA ALA A 74 -5.27 -27.63 0.10
C ALA A 74 -3.88 -27.27 -0.44
N ALA A 75 -3.77 -26.17 -1.19
CA ALA A 75 -2.51 -25.65 -1.71
C ALA A 75 -1.54 -25.29 -0.57
N ALA A 76 -2.02 -24.57 0.45
CA ALA A 76 -1.20 -24.21 1.62
C ALA A 76 -0.69 -25.45 2.39
N ARG A 77 -1.50 -26.52 2.49
CA ARG A 77 -1.06 -27.80 3.07
C ARG A 77 0.02 -28.47 2.21
N ALA A 78 -0.17 -28.52 0.89
CA ALA A 78 0.80 -29.10 -0.03
C ALA A 78 2.14 -28.34 -0.04
N MET A 79 2.10 -27.00 0.02
CA MET A 79 3.30 -26.16 0.12
C MET A 79 4.06 -26.42 1.42
N ARG A 80 3.36 -26.51 2.56
CA ARG A 80 3.99 -26.84 3.86
C ARG A 80 4.63 -28.22 3.85
N ALA A 81 3.98 -29.22 3.25
CA ALA A 81 4.52 -30.58 3.15
C ALA A 81 5.82 -30.65 2.34
N ARG A 82 6.03 -29.72 1.40
CA ARG A 82 7.23 -29.65 0.55
C ARG A 82 8.24 -28.58 0.99
N ALA A 83 7.94 -27.83 2.04
CA ALA A 83 8.78 -26.72 2.48
C ALA A 83 10.07 -27.22 3.16
N VAL A 84 11.21 -26.71 2.70
CA VAL A 84 12.51 -26.96 3.34
C VAL A 84 12.68 -25.99 4.51
N VAL A 85 12.75 -26.50 5.74
CA VAL A 85 12.90 -25.67 6.95
C VAL A 85 14.35 -25.23 7.12
N VAL A 86 14.63 -23.94 6.91
CA VAL A 86 15.93 -23.34 7.22
C VAL A 86 15.91 -22.85 8.67
N ARG A 87 16.53 -23.60 9.59
CA ARG A 87 16.68 -23.16 10.98
C ARG A 87 17.85 -22.17 11.08
N GLY A 88 17.55 -20.92 11.42
CA GLY A 88 18.57 -19.92 11.75
C GLY A 88 19.44 -20.38 12.92
N LYS A 89 20.77 -20.29 12.75
CA LYS A 89 21.76 -20.62 13.79
C LYS A 89 21.54 -19.66 14.97
N ARG A 90 20.96 -20.15 16.07
CA ARG A 90 20.88 -19.39 17.32
C ARG A 90 22.29 -19.01 17.74
N GLY A 91 22.59 -17.71 17.68
CA GLY A 91 23.78 -17.12 18.29
C GLY A 91 23.78 -17.50 19.76
N ARG A 92 24.80 -18.27 20.14
CA ARG A 92 25.05 -18.68 21.51
C ARG A 92 25.38 -17.41 22.29
N GLY A 93 24.45 -16.98 23.15
CA GLY A 93 24.77 -16.01 24.19
C GLY A 93 25.89 -16.59 25.06
N VAL A 94 26.99 -15.86 25.15
CA VAL A 94 27.99 -16.04 26.20
C VAL A 94 27.85 -14.83 27.10
N ALA A 95 27.61 -15.13 28.37
CA ALA A 95 27.52 -14.22 29.50
C ALA A 95 28.86 -13.56 29.80
#